data_AF-A0A2E9I6F5-F1
#
_entry.id   AF-A0A2E9I6F5-F1
#
_cell.length_a   1.000
_cell.length_b   1.000
_cell.length_c   1.000
_cell.angle_alpha   90.00
_cell.angle_beta   90.00
_cell.angle_gamma   90.00
#
_symmetry.space_group_name_H-M   'P 1'
#
loop_
_entity.id
_entity.type
_entity.pdbx_description
1 polymer ?
#
loop_
_entity_poly.entity_id
_entity_poly.type
_entity_poly.pdbx_seq_one_letter_code
_entity_poly.pdbx_strand_id
1 'polypeptide(L)' 'MTQPEEYLPAFIANIESLDPVSQIGHARGLVVAIVEHLGYVLARDTGTSAATSAFILAADLEKRLTTLEQMIGSDAPS' A
#
# COMPACT_ATOMS: atom_id res chain seq x y z
N MET A 1 -19.09 -12.64 -10.74
CA MET A 1 -18.15 -11.52 -10.52
C MET A 1 -16.77 -12.12 -10.46
N THR A 2 -15.82 -11.57 -11.22
CA THR A 2 -14.40 -11.93 -11.21
C THR A 2 -13.81 -11.61 -9.85
N GLN A 3 -12.97 -12.48 -9.28
CA GLN A 3 -12.40 -12.19 -7.96
C GLN A 3 -11.32 -11.09 -8.08
N PRO A 4 -11.17 -10.18 -7.09
CA PRO A 4 -10.21 -9.08 -7.16
C PRO A 4 -8.76 -9.51 -7.43
N GLU A 5 -8.38 -10.70 -6.99
CA GLU A 5 -7.04 -11.27 -7.16
C GLU A 5 -6.71 -11.57 -8.64
N GLU A 6 -7.74 -11.77 -9.46
CA GLU A 6 -7.58 -12.00 -10.91
C GLU A 6 -7.07 -10.75 -11.64
N TYR A 7 -7.20 -9.56 -11.04
CA TYR A 7 -6.64 -8.31 -11.58
C TYR A 7 -5.19 -8.05 -11.15
N LEU A 8 -4.66 -8.82 -10.19
CA LEU A 8 -3.31 -8.62 -9.68
C LEU A 8 -2.23 -8.73 -10.77
N PRO A 9 -2.26 -9.71 -11.71
CA PRO A 9 -1.28 -9.76 -12.80
C PRO A 9 -1.30 -8.51 -13.69
N ALA A 10 -2.50 -8.00 -14.00
CA ALA A 10 -2.64 -6.79 -14.81
C ALA A 10 -2.15 -5.54 -14.06
N PHE A 11 -2.40 -5.47 -12.75
CA PHE A 11 -1.87 -4.41 -11.90
C PHE A 11 -0.33 -4.42 -11.84
N ILE A 12 0.29 -5.60 -11.66
CA ILE A 12 1.75 -5.75 -11.65
C ILE A 12 2.33 -5.30 -13.00
N ALA A 13 1.78 -5.79 -14.12
CA ALA A 13 2.23 -5.40 -15.45
C ALA A 13 2.12 -3.87 -15.69
N ASN A 14 1.09 -3.23 -15.15
CA ASN A 14 0.95 -1.77 -15.24
C ASN A 14 2.05 -1.03 -14.47
N ILE A 15 2.35 -1.43 -13.23
CA ILE A 15 3.38 -0.75 -12.44
C ILE A 15 4.79 -1.05 -12.94
N GLU A 16 5.06 -2.24 -13.50
CA GLU A 16 6.37 -2.61 -14.08
C GLU A 16 6.80 -1.69 -15.22
N SER A 17 5.86 -1.00 -15.86
CA SER A 17 6.14 -0.01 -16.92
C SER A 17 6.64 1.35 -16.40
N LEU A 18 6.58 1.58 -15.09
CA LEU A 18 6.96 2.84 -14.44
C LEU A 18 8.42 2.79 -13.97
N ASP A 19 9.00 3.97 -13.71
CA ASP A 19 10.27 4.05 -13.00
C ASP A 19 10.16 3.53 -11.54
N PRO A 20 11.26 3.09 -10.91
CA PRO A 20 11.20 2.49 -9.57
C PRO A 20 10.58 3.38 -8.47
N VAL A 21 10.75 4.71 -8.53
CA VAL A 21 10.18 5.64 -7.56
C VAL A 21 8.66 5.67 -7.72
N SER A 22 8.18 5.81 -8.96
CA SER A 22 6.76 5.74 -9.29
C SER A 22 6.14 4.38 -8.93
N GLN A 23 6.85 3.27 -9.11
CA GLN A 23 6.39 1.94 -8.69
C GLN A 23 6.07 1.89 -7.20
N ILE A 24 6.98 2.40 -6.36
CA ILE A 24 6.80 2.44 -4.91
C ILE A 24 5.64 3.37 -4.54
N GLY A 25 5.56 4.54 -5.17
CA GLY A 25 4.46 5.49 -4.95
C GLY A 25 3.09 4.88 -5.23
N HIS A 26 2.95 4.17 -6.35
CA HIS A 26 1.72 3.45 -6.72
C HIS A 26 1.39 2.31 -5.74
N ALA A 27 2.37 1.48 -5.39
CA ALA A 27 2.17 0.39 -4.43
C ALA A 27 1.75 0.92 -3.06
N ARG A 28 2.37 2.01 -2.57
CA ARG A 28 2.01 2.68 -1.31
C ARG A 28 0.57 3.16 -1.32
N GLY A 29 0.17 3.89 -2.36
CA GLY A 29 -1.18 4.46 -2.45
C GLY A 29 -2.28 3.40 -2.37
N LEU A 30 -2.03 2.20 -2.94
CA LEU A 30 -2.98 1.09 -2.89
C LEU A 30 -2.96 0.35 -1.55
N VAL A 31 -1.78 -0.11 -1.11
CA VAL A 31 -1.69 -0.98 0.06
C VAL A 31 -2.11 -0.25 1.33
N VAL A 32 -1.70 1.00 1.51
CA VAL A 32 -2.08 1.80 2.69
C VAL A 32 -3.61 1.97 2.72
N ALA A 33 -4.22 2.40 1.61
CA ALA A 33 -5.65 2.62 1.53
C ALA A 33 -6.47 1.34 1.80
N ILE A 34 -6.01 0.18 1.31
CA ILE A 34 -6.67 -1.11 1.55
C ILE A 34 -6.62 -1.47 3.04
N VAL A 35 -5.46 -1.33 3.68
CA VAL A 35 -5.29 -1.68 5.10
C VAL A 35 -6.05 -0.71 6.01
N GLU A 36 -6.05 0.59 5.69
CA GLU A 36 -6.88 1.57 6.40
C GLU A 36 -8.37 1.28 6.27
N HIS A 37 -8.82 0.98 5.06
CA HIS A 37 -10.21 0.59 4.82
C HIS A 37 -10.61 -0.62 5.67
N LEU A 38 -9.74 -1.64 5.74
CA LEU A 38 -9.95 -2.78 6.62
C LEU A 38 -10.03 -2.35 8.09
N GLY A 39 -9.17 -1.44 8.55
CA GLY A 39 -9.26 -0.84 9.87
C GLY A 39 -10.63 -0.22 10.16
N TYR A 40 -11.19 0.54 9.22
CA TYR A 40 -12.54 1.11 9.34
C TYR A 40 -13.65 0.04 9.37
N VAL A 41 -13.52 -1.01 8.55
CA VAL A 41 -14.47 -2.13 8.55
C VAL A 41 -14.45 -2.84 9.90
N LEU A 42 -13.26 -3.14 10.43
CA LEU A 42 -13.09 -3.82 11.71
C LEU A 42 -13.53 -2.94 12.89
N ALA A 43 -13.33 -1.63 12.83
CA ALA A 43 -13.73 -0.69 13.88
C ALA A 43 -15.26 -0.62 14.07
N ARG A 44 -16.04 -1.02 13.05
CA ARG A 44 -17.50 -1.13 13.14
C ARG A 44 -17.95 -2.36 13.93
N ASP A 45 -17.06 -3.33 14.11
CA ASP A 45 -17.31 -4.51 14.93
C ASP A 45 -16.71 -4.30 16.33
N THR A 46 -17.57 -3.98 17.30
CA THR A 46 -17.22 -3.59 18.68
C THR A 46 -16.42 -4.63 19.46
N GLY A 47 -16.25 -5.84 18.93
CA GLY A 47 -15.46 -6.91 19.56
C GLY A 47 -13.99 -6.99 19.14
N THR A 48 -13.54 -6.18 18.16
CA THR A 48 -12.28 -6.45 17.46
C THR A 48 -11.18 -5.42 17.75
N SER A 49 -10.20 -5.81 18.58
CA SER A 49 -8.96 -5.01 18.77
C SER A 49 -8.09 -4.92 17.51
N ALA A 50 -8.35 -5.77 16.51
CA ALA A 50 -7.59 -5.79 15.26
C ALA A 50 -7.79 -4.52 14.41
N ALA A 51 -8.82 -3.71 14.66
CA ALA A 51 -8.99 -2.42 14.01
C ALA A 51 -7.80 -1.48 14.27
N THR A 52 -7.39 -1.36 15.54
CA THR A 52 -6.21 -0.57 15.93
C THR A 52 -4.94 -1.14 15.30
N SER A 53 -4.78 -2.46 15.26
CA SER A 53 -3.63 -3.11 14.63
C SER A 53 -3.57 -2.83 13.12
N ALA A 54 -4.71 -2.79 12.43
CA ALA A 54 -4.77 -2.44 11.02
C ALA A 54 -4.33 -0.99 10.77
N PHE A 55 -4.79 -0.03 11.58
CA PHE A 55 -4.35 1.37 11.44
C PHE A 55 -2.85 1.55 11.74
N ILE A 56 -2.32 0.86 12.76
CA ILE A 56 -0.88 0.87 13.06
C ILE A 56 -0.08 0.30 11.88
N LEU A 57 -0.56 -0.80 11.29
CA LEU A 57 0.10 -1.41 10.13
C LEU A 57 0.08 -0.48 8.91
N ALA A 58 -1.06 0.18 8.62
CA ALA A 58 -1.16 1.14 7.53
C ALA A 58 -0.14 2.28 7.68
N ALA A 59 -0.05 2.88 8.87
CA ALA A 59 0.89 3.95 9.16
C ALA A 59 2.37 3.49 9.05
N ASP A 60 2.68 2.28 9.52
CA ASP A 60 4.04 1.71 9.39
C ASP A 60 4.40 1.45 7.92
N LEU A 61 3.46 0.92 7.13
CA LEU A 61 3.64 0.70 5.70
C LEU A 61 3.83 2.02 4.95
N GLU A 62 3.02 3.04 5.24
CA GLU A 62 3.16 4.37 4.64
C GLU A 62 4.55 4.95 4.91
N LYS A 63 5.00 4.89 6.17
CA LYS A 63 6.32 5.37 6.57
C LYS A 63 7.43 4.63 5.83
N ARG A 64 7.42 3.30 5.85
CA ARG A 64 8.47 2.48 5.25
C ARG A 64 8.55 2.65 3.74
N LEU A 65 7.40 2.71 3.06
CA LEU A 65 7.36 2.91 1.60
C LEU A 65 7.79 4.32 1.23
N THR A 66 7.44 5.34 2.03
CA THR A 66 7.95 6.70 1.84
C THR A 66 9.47 6.78 2.00
N THR A 67 10.02 6.11 3.01
CA THR A 67 11.48 6.03 3.19
C THR A 67 12.14 5.33 2.01
N LEU A 68 11.57 4.22 1.52
CA LEU A 68 12.10 3.50 0.37
C LEU A 68 12.09 4.37 -0.90
N GLU A 69 11.00 5.07 -1.15
CA GLU A 69 10.87 6.02 -2.26
C GLU A 69 11.95 7.11 -2.21
N GLN A 70 12.18 7.69 -1.02
CA GLN A 70 13.21 8.70 -0.81
C GLN A 70 14.62 8.17 -1.02
N MET A 71 14.93 6.97 -0.55
CA MET A 71 16.24 6.34 -0.75
C MET A 71 16.55 6.17 -2.24
N ILE A 72 15.61 5.63 -3.01
CA ILE A 72 15.80 5.43 -4.45
C ILE A 72 15.84 6.77 -5.20
N GLY A 73 14.96 7.71 -4.85
CA GLY A 73 14.95 9.04 -5.47
C GLY A 73 16.21 9.85 -5.20
N SER A 74 16.89 9.60 -4.07
CA SER A 74 18.17 10.25 -3.71
C SER A 74 19.38 9.62 -4.40
N ASP A 75 19.27 8.37 -4.84
CA ASP A 75 20.31 7.64 -5.57
C ASP A 75 20.28 7.90 -7.10
N ALA A 76 19.28 8.63 -7.59
CA ALA A 76 19.18 9.00 -9.01
C ALA A 76 20.23 10.09 -9.36
N PRO A 77 21.04 9.91 -10.42
CA PRO A 77 22.03 10.90 -10.81
C PRO A 77 21.35 12.23 -11.18
N SER A 78 21.89 13.33 -10.62
CA SER A 78 21.45 14.71 -10.88
C SER A 78 21.66 15.16 -12.31
#